data_AF-A0A4Q2Z7N7-F1
#
_entry.id   AF-A0A4Q2Z7N7-F1
#
_cell.length_a   1.000
_cell.length_b   1.000
_cell.length_c   1.000
_cell.angle_alpha   90.00
_cell.angle_beta   90.00
_cell.angle_gamma   90.00
#
_symmetry.space_group_name_H-M   'P 1'
#
loop_
_entity.id
_entity.type
_entity.pdbx_description
1 polymer ?
#
loop_
_entity_poly.entity_id
_entity_poly.type
_entity_poly.pdbx_seq_one_letter_code
_entity_poly.pdbx_strand_id
1 'polypeptide(L)' 'LADCVRLLDERSKFLVLTVYAVRMSALAVAELLRQLTAPLGGTVEAGELAVREEARGLLLPTAIIARWSR' A
#
# COMPACT_ATOMS: atom_id res chain seq x y z
N LEU A 1 8.63 -1.56 8.22
CA LEU A 1 7.35 -2.25 7.93
C LEU A 1 7.07 -3.36 8.94
N ALA A 2 7.96 -4.34 9.10
CA ALA A 2 7.79 -5.40 10.11
C ALA A 2 7.49 -4.84 11.52
N ASP A 3 8.21 -3.81 11.96
CA ASP A 3 7.94 -3.17 13.26
C ASP A 3 6.57 -2.49 13.33
N CYS A 4 6.10 -1.89 12.23
CA CYS A 4 4.75 -1.32 12.17
C CYS A 4 3.69 -2.41 12.29
N VAL A 5 3.90 -3.57 11.66
CA VAL A 5 2.97 -4.71 11.74
C VAL A 5 2.91 -5.29 13.15
N ARG A 6 4.00 -5.24 13.92
CA ARG A 6 4.01 -5.65 15.34
C ARG A 6 3.15 -4.77 16.25
N LEU A 7 2.78 -3.57 15.81
CA LEU A 7 1.87 -2.68 16.53
C LEU A 7 0.40 -2.94 16.20
N LEU A 8 0.12 -3.81 15.22
CA LEU A 8 -1.25 -4.16 14.84
C LEU A 8 -1.75 -5.33 15.69
N ASP A 9 -3.04 -5.28 15.99
CA ASP A 9 -3.76 -6.26 16.78
C ASP A 9 -5.10 -6.65 16.12
N GLU A 10 -5.91 -7.45 16.80
CA GLU A 10 -7.22 -7.88 16.31
C GLU A 10 -8.24 -6.75 16.15
N ARG A 11 -8.01 -5.59 16.78
CA ARG A 11 -8.89 -4.42 16.70
C ARG A 11 -8.46 -3.43 15.63
N SER A 12 -7.25 -3.57 15.11
CA SER A 12 -6.67 -2.73 14.07
C SER A 12 -7.45 -2.89 12.76
N LYS A 13 -7.78 -1.75 12.14
CA LYS A 13 -8.66 -1.70 10.95
C LYS A 13 -7.90 -1.69 9.64
N PHE A 14 -6.77 -0.99 9.59
CA PHE A 14 -5.98 -0.88 8.38
C PHE A 14 -4.54 -0.42 8.66
N LEU A 15 -3.65 -0.72 7.71
CA LEU A 15 -2.31 -0.15 7.59
C LEU A 15 -2.14 0.34 6.15
N VAL A 16 -1.74 1.60 5.97
CA VAL A 16 -1.58 2.23 4.64
C VAL A 16 -0.12 2.62 4.46
N LEU A 17 0.46 2.25 3.33
CA LEU A 17 1.81 2.60 2.90
C LEU A 17 1.74 3.47 1.66
N THR A 18 2.29 4.69 1.75
CA THR A 18 2.54 5.55 0.59
C THR A 18 4.04 5.62 0.36
N VAL A 19 4.52 5.13 -0.79
CA VAL A 19 5.94 4.98 -1.06
C VAL A 19 6.33 5.81 -2.28
N TYR A 20 7.19 6.80 -2.07
CA TYR A 20 7.85 7.58 -3.14
C TYR A 20 9.08 6.82 -3.65
N ALA A 21 8.87 5.78 -4.46
CA ALA A 21 9.95 4.98 -5.01
C ALA A 21 9.81 4.80 -6.51
N VAL A 22 10.69 5.46 -7.26
CA VAL A 22 10.67 5.51 -8.73
C VAL A 22 10.99 4.14 -9.37
N ARG A 23 11.54 3.18 -8.62
CA ARG A 23 12.02 1.90 -9.16
C ARG A 23 11.36 0.66 -8.59
N MET A 24 10.55 0.79 -7.54
CA MET A 24 9.85 -0.37 -6.97
C MET A 24 8.52 -0.57 -7.68
N SER A 25 8.05 -1.82 -7.73
CA SER A 25 6.72 -2.14 -8.24
C SER A 25 5.70 -2.13 -7.11
N ALA A 26 4.49 -1.63 -7.38
CA ALA A 26 3.37 -1.75 -6.45
C ALA A 26 3.11 -3.21 -6.03
N LEU A 27 3.33 -4.17 -6.95
CA LEU A 27 3.20 -5.60 -6.66
C LEU A 27 4.23 -6.08 -5.64
N ALA A 28 5.47 -5.58 -5.70
CA ALA A 28 6.51 -5.94 -4.75
C ALA A 28 6.18 -5.44 -3.33
N VAL A 29 5.68 -4.20 -3.23
CA VAL A 29 5.22 -3.63 -1.95
C VAL A 29 4.01 -4.39 -1.42
N ALA A 30 3.05 -4.73 -2.28
CA ALA A 30 1.87 -5.50 -1.91
C ALA A 30 2.23 -6.88 -1.36
N GLU A 31 3.12 -7.60 -2.04
CA GLU A 31 3.52 -8.95 -1.63
C GLU A 31 4.28 -8.94 -0.31
N LEU A 32 5.18 -7.98 -0.11
CA LEU A 32 5.85 -7.79 1.17
C LEU A 32 4.85 -7.50 2.29
N LEU A 33 3.89 -6.61 2.06
CA LEU A 33 2.86 -6.30 3.04
C LEU A 33 2.01 -7.54 3.36
N ARG A 34 1.59 -8.29 2.34
CA ARG A 34 0.80 -9.53 2.47
C ARG A 34 1.53 -10.58 3.31
N GLN A 35 2.82 -10.79 3.08
CA GLN A 35 3.62 -11.75 3.86
C GLN A 35 3.71 -11.33 5.33
N LEU A 36 3.92 -10.04 5.60
CA LEU A 36 4.06 -9.55 6.98
C LEU A 36 2.72 -9.57 7.73
N THR A 37 1.61 -9.25 7.08
CA THR A 37 0.27 -9.25 7.70
C THR A 37 -0.44 -10.60 7.64
N ALA A 38 0.16 -11.64 7.05
CA ALA A 38 -0.45 -12.96 6.93
C ALA A 38 -1.01 -13.52 8.26
N PRO A 39 -0.33 -13.38 9.43
CA PRO A 39 -0.87 -13.85 10.70
C PRO A 39 -2.13 -13.10 11.17
N LEU A 40 -2.36 -11.87 10.68
CA LEU A 40 -3.48 -11.02 11.07
C LEU A 40 -4.74 -11.27 10.21
N GLY A 41 -4.63 -12.04 9.13
CA GLY A 41 -5.67 -12.20 8.12
C GLY A 41 -5.92 -10.92 7.31
N GLY A 42 -7.14 -10.72 6.81
CA GLY A 42 -7.53 -9.53 6.05
C GLY A 42 -7.12 -9.58 4.57
N THR A 43 -7.15 -8.41 3.93
CA THR A 43 -6.89 -8.23 2.49
C THR A 43 -5.84 -7.15 2.26
N VAL A 44 -5.06 -7.33 1.20
CA VAL A 44 -4.09 -6.32 0.75
C VAL A 44 -4.47 -5.85 -0.64
N GLU A 45 -4.60 -4.53 -0.80
CA GLU A 45 -4.78 -3.86 -2.08
C GLU A 45 -3.54 -3.00 -2.37
N ALA A 46 -3.20 -2.86 -3.65
CA ALA A 46 -2.11 -1.99 -4.05
C ALA A 46 -2.36 -1.38 -5.43
N GLY A 47 -1.69 -0.25 -5.68
CA GLY A 47 -1.76 0.47 -6.92
C GLY A 47 -0.86 1.71 -6.88
N GLU A 48 -1.27 2.72 -7.63
CA GLU A 48 -0.56 4.00 -7.68
C GLU A 48 -1.47 5.14 -7.25
N LEU A 49 -0.92 6.05 -6.45
CA LEU A 49 -1.47 7.36 -6.24
C LEU A 49 -1.09 8.22 -7.45
N ALA A 50 -2.10 8.78 -8.12
CA ALA A 50 -1.90 9.61 -9.30
C ALA A 50 -2.63 10.94 -9.18
N VAL A 51 -2.04 11.99 -9.74
CA VAL A 51 -2.68 13.29 -9.93
C VAL A 51 -3.28 13.33 -11.33
N ARG A 52 -4.52 13.81 -11.44
CA ARG A 52 -5.16 14.00 -12.75
C ARG A 52 -4.79 15.39 -13.29
N GLU A 53 -4.16 15.45 -14.45
CA GLU A 53 -3.87 16.70 -15.15
C GLU A 53 -5.17 17.30 -15.74
N GLU A 54 -5.42 18.60 -15.53
CA GLU A 54 -6.66 19.26 -15.96
C GLU A 54 -6.82 19.32 -17.48
N ALA A 55 -5.74 19.64 -18.21
CA ALA A 55 -5.81 19.91 -19.65
C ALA A 55 -6.16 18.68 -20.48
N ARG A 56 -5.64 17.51 -20.12
CA ARG A 56 -5.74 16.27 -20.91
C ARG A 56 -6.42 15.12 -20.15
N GLY A 57 -6.68 15.28 -18.86
CA GLY A 57 -7.27 14.24 -18.01
C GLY A 57 -6.34 13.06 -17.72
N LEU A 58 -5.06 13.14 -18.12
CA LEU A 58 -4.07 12.09 -17.90
C LEU A 58 -3.80 11.90 -16.40
N LEU A 59 -3.57 10.65 -16.01
CA LEU A 59 -3.13 10.31 -14.66
C LEU A 59 -1.60 10.34 -14.64
N LEU A 60 -1.04 11.17 -13.77
CA LEU A 60 0.38 11.31 -13.51
C LEU A 60 0.70 10.60 -12.18
N PRO A 61 1.34 9.43 -12.21
CA PRO A 61 1.76 8.73 -11.00
C PRO A 61 2.68 9.56 -10.12
N THR A 62 2.43 9.54 -8.81
CA THR A 62 3.23 10.28 -7.81
C THR A 62 3.81 9.37 -6.74
N ALA A 63 3.11 8.29 -6.39
CA ALA A 63 3.57 7.32 -5.40
C ALA A 63 2.90 5.96 -5.59
N ILE A 64 3.50 4.94 -5.01
CA ILE A 64 2.86 3.63 -4.83
C ILE A 64 2.01 3.69 -3.57
N ILE A 65 0.82 3.08 -3.64
CA ILE A 65 -0.06 2.87 -2.48
C ILE A 65 -0.20 1.35 -2.24
N ALA A 66 -0.09 0.93 -0.98
CA ALA A 66 -0.48 -0.41 -0.55
C ALA A 66 -1.25 -0.32 0.77
N ARG A 67 -2.38 -1.03 0.87
CA ARG A 67 -3.28 -0.99 2.01
C ARG A 67 -3.61 -2.41 2.46
N TRP A 68 -3.31 -2.71 3.72
CA TRP A 68 -3.90 -3.85 4.41
C TRP A 68 -5.17 -3.40 5.14
N SER A 69 -6.22 -4.22 5.10
CA SER A 69 -7.43 -3.99 5.90
C SER A 69 -8.12 -5.29 6.30
N ARG A 70 -8.84 -5.23 7.43
CA ARG A 70 -9.59 -6.36 8.00
C ARG A 70 -11.04 -5.99 8.28
#